data_AF-A0A9D1QSH0-F1
#
_entry.id   AF-A0A9D1QSH0-F1
#
_cell.length_a   1.000
_cell.length_b   1.000
_cell.length_c   1.000
_cell.angle_alpha   90.00
_cell.angle_beta   90.00
_cell.angle_gamma   90.00
#
_symmetry.space_group_name_H-M   'P 1'
#
loop_
_entity.id
_entity.type
_entity.pdbx_description
1 polymer ?
#
loop_
_entity_poly.entity_id
_entity_poly.type
_entity_poly.pdbx_seq_one_letter_code
_entity_poly.pdbx_strand_id
1 'polypeptide(L)'
;MITITDSQAREIALKAQNNQVKYDGYTISAAIDTASSAGETTAIARVKNELSDESIENLGQYGIRITNTKKESGLIQYTFSIADADADGE
;
A
#
# COMPACT_ATOMS: atom_id res chain seq x y z
N MET A 1 -39.20 4.23 -5.23
CA MET A 1 -38.48 3.15 -4.51
C MET A 1 -37.53 2.52 -5.51
N ILE A 2 -36.22 2.69 -5.34
CA ILE A 2 -35.24 2.04 -6.22
C ILE A 2 -34.88 0.71 -5.55
N THR A 3 -35.40 -0.40 -6.09
CA THR A 3 -35.06 -1.74 -5.61
C THR A 3 -33.74 -2.14 -6.25
N ILE A 4 -32.63 -1.97 -5.52
CA ILE A 4 -31.33 -2.48 -5.94
C ILE A 4 -31.40 -4.00 -5.82
N THR A 5 -31.23 -4.71 -6.93
CA THR A 5 -31.15 -6.18 -6.92
C THR A 5 -29.81 -6.61 -6.31
N ASP A 6 -29.78 -7.77 -5.65
CA ASP A 6 -28.60 -8.32 -4.95
C ASP A 6 -27.33 -8.32 -5.86
N SER A 7 -27.53 -8.58 -7.16
CA SER A 7 -26.48 -8.53 -8.19
C SER A 7 -25.89 -7.13 -8.41
N GLN A 8 -26.72 -6.07 -8.40
CA GLN A 8 -26.24 -4.69 -8.55
C GLN A 8 -25.51 -4.21 -7.30
N ALA A 9 -25.98 -4.60 -6.11
CA ALA A 9 -25.29 -4.30 -4.85
C ALA A 9 -23.89 -4.95 -4.82
N ARG A 10 -23.77 -6.18 -5.31
CA ARG A 10 -22.49 -6.90 -5.42
C ARG A 10 -21.52 -6.22 -6.40
N GLU A 11 -22.00 -5.76 -7.55
CA GLU A 11 -21.17 -5.06 -8.53
C GLU A 11 -20.65 -3.72 -8.00
N ILE A 12 -21.50 -2.96 -7.31
CA ILE A 12 -21.14 -1.70 -6.66
C ILE A 12 -20.09 -1.95 -5.57
N ALA A 13 -20.27 -2.97 -4.75
CA ALA A 13 -19.33 -3.35 -3.70
C ALA A 13 -17.96 -3.76 -4.27
N LEU A 14 -17.93 -4.55 -5.34
CA LEU A 14 -16.71 -4.97 -6.01
C LEU A 14 -15.95 -3.78 -6.62
N LYS A 15 -16.67 -2.84 -7.22
CA LYS A 15 -16.08 -1.61 -7.77
C LYS A 15 -15.50 -0.72 -6.66
N ALA A 16 -16.21 -0.60 -5.54
CA ALA A 16 -15.71 0.15 -4.38
C ALA A 16 -14.44 -0.50 -3.79
N GLN A 17 -14.41 -1.82 -3.67
CA GLN A 17 -13.24 -2.57 -3.22
C GLN A 17 -12.04 -2.36 -4.14
N ASN A 18 -12.23 -2.52 -5.46
CA ASN A 18 -11.16 -2.29 -6.44
C ASN A 18 -10.62 -0.86 -6.39
N ASN A 19 -11.50 0.13 -6.26
CA ASN A 19 -11.08 1.53 -6.12
C ASN A 19 -10.28 1.74 -4.82
N GLN A 20 -10.67 1.08 -3.72
CA GLN A 20 -9.95 1.17 -2.46
C GLN A 20 -8.55 0.54 -2.57
N VAL A 21 -8.42 -0.63 -3.19
CA VAL A 21 -7.12 -1.28 -3.41
C VAL A 21 -6.20 -0.40 -4.25
N LYS A 22 -6.71 0.21 -5.32
CA LYS A 22 -5.95 1.16 -6.15
C LYS A 22 -5.50 2.38 -5.35
N TYR A 23 -6.38 2.92 -4.51
CA TYR A 23 -6.07 4.05 -3.65
C TYR A 23 -4.98 3.70 -2.62
N ASP A 24 -5.06 2.52 -2.02
CA ASP A 24 -4.08 2.03 -1.05
C ASP A 24 -2.71 1.86 -1.72
N GLY A 25 -2.65 1.28 -2.93
CA GLY A 25 -1.42 1.15 -3.71
C GLY A 25 -0.80 2.49 -4.12
N TYR A 26 -1.62 3.46 -4.53
CA TYR A 26 -1.16 4.83 -4.82
C TYR A 26 -0.56 5.49 -3.57
N THR A 27 -1.22 5.35 -2.42
CA THR A 27 -0.76 5.94 -1.15
C THR A 27 0.62 5.41 -0.74
N ILE A 28 0.84 4.10 -0.91
CA ILE A 28 2.12 3.46 -0.63
C ILE A 28 3.20 3.97 -1.58
N SER A 29 2.92 3.96 -2.89
CA SER A 29 3.88 4.39 -3.92
C SER A 29 4.29 5.85 -3.70
N ALA A 30 3.33 6.73 -3.41
CA ALA A 30 3.60 8.14 -3.12
C ALA A 30 4.43 8.34 -1.85
N ALA A 31 4.17 7.57 -0.78
CA ALA A 31 4.94 7.65 0.45
C ALA A 31 6.41 7.23 0.24
N ILE A 32 6.62 6.18 -0.54
CA ILE A 32 7.96 5.69 -0.90
C ILE A 32 8.69 6.70 -1.77
N ASP A 33 8.04 7.21 -2.83
CA ASP A 33 8.61 8.22 -3.74
C ASP A 33 9.00 9.50 -3.00
N THR A 34 8.14 9.94 -2.08
CA THR A 34 8.41 11.12 -1.23
C THR A 34 9.61 10.90 -0.32
N ALA A 35 9.68 9.75 0.35
CA ALA A 35 10.81 9.42 1.23
C ALA A 35 12.11 9.30 0.43
N SER A 36 12.09 8.60 -0.70
CA SER A 36 13.24 8.45 -1.59
C SER A 36 13.72 9.81 -2.13
N SER A 37 12.81 10.67 -2.58
CA SER A 37 13.13 12.03 -3.05
C SER A 37 13.70 12.92 -1.95
N ALA A 38 13.34 12.66 -0.70
CA ALA A 38 13.88 13.35 0.48
C ALA A 38 15.22 12.76 0.96
N GLY A 39 15.69 11.65 0.39
CA GLY A 39 16.87 10.92 0.87
C GLY A 39 16.62 10.15 2.17
N GLU A 40 15.36 9.89 2.52
CA GLU A 40 14.98 9.11 3.70
C GLU A 40 15.01 7.61 3.37
N THR A 41 15.57 6.80 4.27
CA THR A 41 15.60 5.33 4.14
C THR A 41 14.33 4.66 4.69
N THR A 42 13.36 5.46 5.14
CA THR A 42 12.12 4.97 5.73
C THR A 42 10.91 5.72 5.19
N ALA A 43 9.89 4.99 4.75
CA ALA A 43 8.59 5.54 4.36
C ALA A 43 7.47 5.00 5.24
N ILE A 44 6.43 5.79 5.46
CA ILE A 44 5.25 5.39 6.22
C ILE A 44 4.01 5.62 5.37
N ALA A 45 3.22 4.57 5.15
CA ALA A 45 1.92 4.67 4.49
C ALA A 45 0.81 4.12 5.39
N ARG A 46 -0.38 4.69 5.27
CA ARG A 46 -1.59 4.23 5.97
C ARG A 46 -2.64 3.87 4.95
N VAL A 47 -3.08 2.62 4.97
CA VAL A 47 -4.02 2.06 3.99
C VAL A 47 -5.18 1.37 4.71
N LYS A 48 -6.29 1.15 4.00
CA LYS A 48 -7.44 0.44 4.60
C LYS A 48 -7.35 -1.07 4.49
N ASN A 49 -6.71 -1.57 3.44
CA ASN A 49 -6.55 -3.01 3.20
C ASN A 49 -5.14 -3.48 3.48
N GLU A 50 -5.02 -4.78 3.75
CA GLU A 50 -3.72 -5.44 3.83
C GLU A 50 -3.07 -5.51 2.45
N LEU A 51 -1.75 -5.32 2.42
CA LEU A 51 -0.96 -5.59 1.23
C LEU A 51 -1.04 -7.08 0.89
N SER A 52 -1.23 -7.38 -0.39
CA SER A 52 -1.16 -8.74 -0.90
C SER A 52 0.29 -9.19 -0.99
N ASP A 53 0.55 -10.50 -0.89
CA ASP A 53 1.91 -11.06 -0.99
C ASP A 53 2.62 -10.63 -2.29
N GLU A 54 1.89 -10.59 -3.41
CA GLU A 54 2.41 -10.10 -4.69
C GLU A 54 2.87 -8.63 -4.63
N SER A 55 2.17 -7.78 -3.87
CA SER A 55 2.57 -6.38 -3.68
C SER A 55 3.84 -6.29 -2.83
N ILE A 56 3.95 -7.13 -1.80
CA ILE A 56 5.13 -7.19 -0.93
C ILE A 56 6.35 -7.68 -1.72
N GLU A 57 6.18 -8.70 -2.56
CA GLU A 57 7.23 -9.23 -3.43
C GLU A 57 7.70 -8.18 -4.44
N ASN A 58 6.77 -7.49 -5.10
CA ASN A 58 7.10 -6.40 -6.03
C ASN A 58 7.91 -5.29 -5.33
N LEU A 59 7.52 -4.87 -4.13
CA LEU A 59 8.29 -3.90 -3.34
C LEU A 59 9.72 -4.40 -3.06
N GLY A 60 9.87 -5.69 -2.75
CA GLY A 60 11.17 -6.32 -2.52
C GLY A 60 12.12 -6.25 -3.72
N GLN A 61 11.60 -6.31 -4.96
CA GLN A 61 12.40 -6.17 -6.19
C GLN A 61 13.04 -4.78 -6.34
N TYR A 62 12.47 -3.77 -5.67
CA TYR A 62 13.00 -2.40 -5.63
C TYR A 62 13.81 -2.12 -4.36
N GLY A 63 14.19 -3.13 -3.59
CA GLY A 63 14.90 -2.96 -2.32
C GLY A 63 14.04 -2.41 -1.18
N ILE A 64 12.70 -2.41 -1.34
CA ILE A 64 11.77 -1.87 -0.35
C ILE A 64 11.23 -3.01 0.50
N ARG A 65 11.38 -2.92 1.82
CA ARG A 65 10.97 -3.96 2.77
C ARG A 65 10.04 -3.40 3.83
N ILE A 66 8.99 -4.13 4.18
CA ILE A 66 8.14 -3.75 5.32
C ILE A 66 8.88 -4.11 6.62
N THR A 67 9.17 -3.11 7.44
CA THR A 67 9.87 -3.29 8.73
C THR A 67 8.92 -3.26 9.91
N ASN A 68 7.77 -2.60 9.77
CA ASN A 68 6.74 -2.57 10.81
C ASN A 68 5.34 -2.49 10.20
N THR A 69 4.38 -3.14 10.85
CA THR A 69 2.96 -3.05 10.51
C THR A 69 2.17 -2.81 11.79
N LYS A 70 1.39 -1.72 11.82
CA LYS A 70 0.51 -1.38 12.94
C LYS A 70 -0.92 -1.25 12.45
N LYS A 71 -1.87 -1.92 13.11
CA LYS A 71 -3.30 -1.76 12.85
C LYS A 71 -3.87 -0.73 13.83
N GLU A 72 -4.39 0.38 13.32
CA GLU A 72 -4.94 1.48 14.12
C GLU A 72 -6.31 1.89 13.58
N SER A 73 -7.37 1.72 14.38
CA SER A 73 -8.72 2.25 14.13
C SER A 73 -9.24 2.08 12.68
N GLY A 74 -9.11 0.88 12.10
CA GLY A 74 -9.59 0.59 10.74
C GLY A 74 -8.64 0.99 9.62
N LEU A 75 -7.41 1.37 9.96
CA LEU A 75 -6.28 1.55 9.04
C LEU A 75 -5.14 0.63 9.42
N ILE A 76 -4.28 0.38 8.43
CA ILE A 76 -3.06 -0.39 8.56
C ILE A 76 -1.93 0.53 8.15
N GLN A 77 -1.08 0.86 9.12
CA GLN A 77 0.13 1.61 8.92
C GLN A 77 1.26 0.65 8.59
N TYR A 78 1.85 0.79 7.41
CA TYR A 78 3.06 0.11 7.01
C TYR A 78 4.24 1.06 7.10
N THR A 79 5.31 0.61 7.75
CA THR A 79 6.62 1.24 7.70
C THR A 79 7.48 0.45 6.74
N PHE A 80 7.98 1.12 5.71
CA PHE A 80 8.86 0.57 4.70
C PHE A 80 10.27 1.06 4.97
N SER A 81 11.25 0.18 4.88
CA SER A 81 12.65 0.53 4.71
C SER A 81 12.96 0.51 3.22
N ILE A 82 13.51 1.61 2.73
CA ILE A 82 14.00 1.78 1.37
C ILE A 82 15.51 1.55 1.48
N ALA A 83 15.98 0.39 1.00
CA ALA A 83 17.41 0.17 0.93
C ALA A 83 18.00 1.22 -0.01
N ASP A 84 19.03 1.91 0.46
CA ASP A 84 19.84 2.74 -0.41
C ASP A 84 20.49 1.81 -1.45
N ALA A 85 20.33 2.13 -2.73
CA ALA A 85 20.93 1.34 -3.81
C ALA A 85 22.47 1.35 -3.74
N ASP A 86 23.09 2.18 -2.89
CA ASP A 86 24.53 2.23 -2.65
C ASP A 86 25.04 1.32 -1.50
N ALA A 87 24.18 0.56 -0.79
CA ALA A 87 24.62 -0.24 0.36
C ALA A 87 25.25 -1.62 0.02
N ASP A 88 25.51 -1.90 -1.26
CA ASP A 88 26.27 -3.08 -1.74
C ASP A 88 27.63 -2.67 -2.37
N GLY A 89 28.17 -1.53 -1.93
CA GLY A 89 29.53 -1.10 -2.24
C GLY A 89 30.43 -1.18 -1.01
N GLU A 90 30.97 -2.37 -0.74
CA GLU A 90 32.37 -2.68 -0.31
C GLU A 90 32.52 -4.11 0.22
#